data_AF-A0A2G5TNC5-F1
#
_entry.id   AF-A0A2G5TNC5-F1
#
_cell.length_a   1.000
_cell.length_b   1.000
_cell.length_c   1.000
_cell.angle_alpha   90.00
_cell.angle_beta   90.00
_cell.angle_gamma   90.00
#
_symmetry.space_group_name_H-M   'P 1'
#
loop_
_entity.id
_entity.type
_entity.pdbx_description
1 polymer ?
#
loop_
_entity_poly.entity_id
_entity_poly.type
_entity_poly.pdbx_seq_one_letter_code
_entity_poly.pdbx_strand_id
1 'polypeptide(L)'
;MFNLFYFLFCALAISAFAAPVTEEEANTELLASGMTQASIDGLDALSKKFSSEFPLVKSDKEATDKYIAQYRTDAENYIKSMPENDQTVYNNYLKKYGLA
;
A
#
# COMPACT_ATOMS: atom_id res chain seq x y z
N MET A 1 4.67 8.67 -18.70
CA MET A 1 3.74 7.53 -18.63
C MET A 1 3.62 7.15 -17.16
N PHE A 2 2.59 7.66 -16.51
CA PHE A 2 2.31 7.47 -15.08
C PHE A 2 1.79 6.04 -14.91
N ASN A 3 2.65 5.11 -14.49
CA ASN A 3 2.22 3.74 -14.21
C ASN A 3 1.39 3.75 -12.92
N LEU A 4 0.09 3.60 -13.11
CA LEU A 4 -1.01 3.54 -12.14
C LEU A 4 -0.85 2.43 -11.07
N PHE A 5 0.23 1.64 -11.14
CA PHE A 5 0.43 0.39 -10.40
C PHE A 5 0.96 0.52 -8.96
N TYR A 6 1.46 1.69 -8.54
CA TYR A 6 2.17 1.81 -7.24
C TYR A 6 1.41 2.61 -6.18
N PHE A 7 0.16 2.98 -6.46
CA PHE A 7 -0.68 3.80 -5.59
C PHE A 7 -1.48 2.98 -4.55
N LEU A 8 -1.00 1.80 -4.14
CA LEU A 8 -1.79 0.89 -3.28
C LEU A 8 -2.28 1.56 -1.99
N PHE A 9 -1.48 2.43 -1.37
CA PHE A 9 -1.87 3.06 -0.10
C PHE A 9 -2.38 4.51 -0.19
N CYS A 10 -2.15 5.21 -1.31
CA CYS A 10 -2.71 6.56 -1.49
C CYS A 10 -4.04 6.56 -2.28
N ALA A 11 -4.33 5.52 -3.07
CA ALA A 11 -5.58 5.44 -3.82
C ALA A 11 -6.81 5.13 -2.94
N LEU A 12 -6.60 4.54 -1.75
CA LEU A 12 -7.68 4.30 -0.78
C LEU A 12 -8.39 5.58 -0.34
N ALA A 13 -7.74 6.75 -0.49
CA ALA A 13 -8.34 8.04 -0.17
C ALA A 13 -9.13 8.68 -1.34
N ILE A 14 -9.06 8.16 -2.58
CA ILE A 14 -9.62 8.85 -3.76
C ILE A 14 -10.54 7.97 -4.65
N SER A 15 -10.48 6.63 -4.60
CA SER A 15 -11.34 5.79 -5.45
C SER A 15 -12.65 5.36 -4.78
N ALA A 16 -13.57 6.30 -4.57
CA ALA A 16 -14.93 6.05 -4.08
C ALA A 16 -15.89 5.40 -5.12
N PHE A 17 -15.40 4.70 -6.16
CA PHE A 17 -16.25 4.26 -7.28
C PHE A 17 -16.07 2.81 -7.78
N ALA A 18 -15.39 1.91 -7.07
CA ALA A 18 -15.41 0.48 -7.44
C ALA A 18 -15.62 -0.52 -6.28
N ALA A 19 -15.31 -0.15 -5.04
CA ALA A 19 -15.81 -0.72 -3.77
C ALA A 19 -14.98 -0.06 -2.67
N PRO A 20 -15.56 0.60 -1.65
CA PRO A 20 -14.77 1.13 -0.55
C PRO A 20 -14.43 -0.05 0.37
N VAL A 21 -13.42 -0.83 0.01
CA VAL A 21 -12.84 -1.77 0.97
C VAL A 21 -12.12 -0.89 1.99
N THR A 22 -12.68 -0.81 3.19
CA THR A 22 -12.04 -0.13 4.32
C THR A 22 -10.70 -0.80 4.63
N GLU A 23 -9.75 -0.10 5.26
CA GLU A 23 -8.48 -0.70 5.67
C GLU A 23 -8.69 -1.96 6.53
N GLU A 24 -9.74 -1.96 7.36
CA GLU A 24 -10.14 -3.09 8.19
C GLU A 24 -10.63 -4.30 7.37
N GLU A 25 -11.45 -4.07 6.34
CA GLU A 25 -11.89 -5.13 5.43
C GLU A 25 -10.73 -5.69 4.60
N ALA A 26 -9.80 -4.83 4.15
CA ALA A 26 -8.60 -5.25 3.44
C ALA A 26 -7.70 -6.13 4.32
N ASN A 27 -7.46 -5.71 5.56
CA ASN A 27 -6.67 -6.47 6.54
C ASN A 27 -7.34 -7.82 6.86
N THR A 28 -8.67 -7.81 7.03
CA THR A 28 -9.44 -9.04 7.27
C THR A 28 -9.34 -10.01 6.10
N GLU A 29 -9.42 -9.51 4.87
CA GLU A 29 -9.26 -10.33 3.67
C GLU A 29 -7.85 -10.90 3.52
N LEU A 30 -6.81 -10.09 3.77
CA LEU A 30 -5.42 -10.53 3.73
C LEU A 30 -5.17 -11.63 4.77
N LEU A 31 -5.70 -11.45 5.98
CA LEU A 31 -5.63 -12.45 7.05
C LEU A 31 -6.37 -13.74 6.65
N ALA A 32 -7.59 -13.62 6.12
CA ALA A 32 -8.37 -14.76 5.62
C ALA A 32 -7.70 -15.49 4.44
N SER A 33 -6.87 -14.78 3.68
CA SER A 33 -6.07 -15.32 2.58
C SER A 33 -4.76 -15.97 3.05
N GLY A 34 -4.48 -15.96 4.35
CA GLY A 34 -3.33 -16.61 4.95
C GLY A 34 -2.08 -15.73 5.09
N MET A 35 -2.21 -14.41 4.96
CA MET A 35 -1.12 -13.48 5.30
C MET A 35 -0.94 -13.44 6.83
N THR A 36 0.31 -13.38 7.29
CA THR A 36 0.58 -13.24 8.73
C THR A 36 0.19 -11.86 9.26
N GLN A 37 -0.22 -11.80 10.54
CA GLN A 37 -0.53 -10.53 11.20
C GLN A 37 0.66 -9.56 11.18
N ALA A 38 1.89 -10.06 11.31
CA ALA A 38 3.09 -9.22 11.25
C ALA A 38 3.24 -8.53 9.88
N SER A 39 2.97 -9.25 8.78
CA SER A 39 2.98 -8.67 7.43
C SER A 39 1.89 -7.62 7.25
N ILE A 40 0.69 -7.86 7.79
CA ILE A 40 -0.43 -6.91 7.80
C ILE A 40 -0.07 -5.66 8.61
N ASP A 41 0.48 -5.82 9.81
CA ASP A 41 0.85 -4.72 10.70
C ASP A 41 1.87 -3.77 10.04
N GLY A 42 2.85 -4.31 9.31
CA GLY A 42 3.79 -3.45 8.58
C GLY A 42 3.21 -2.82 7.30
N LEU A 43 2.21 -3.44 6.65
CA LEU A 43 1.45 -2.79 5.57
C LEU A 43 0.63 -1.62 6.12
N ASP A 44 -0.04 -1.82 7.26
CA ASP A 44 -0.78 -0.78 7.99
C ASP A 44 0.16 0.35 8.47
N ALA A 45 1.36 0.02 8.95
CA ALA A 45 2.36 1.01 9.31
C ALA A 45 2.79 1.87 8.10
N LEU A 46 2.97 1.27 6.92
CA LEU A 46 3.23 2.01 5.68
C LEU A 46 2.05 2.95 5.33
N SER A 47 0.80 2.48 5.45
CA SER A 47 -0.40 3.31 5.27
C SER A 47 -0.36 4.57 6.13
N LYS A 48 -0.15 4.36 7.43
CA LYS A 48 -0.16 5.41 8.45
C LYS A 48 0.99 6.38 8.23
N LYS A 49 2.17 5.88 7.84
CA LYS A 49 3.30 6.71 7.43
C LYS A 49 2.94 7.61 6.25
N PHE A 50 2.35 7.05 5.19
CA PHE A 50 1.91 7.85 4.04
C PHE A 50 0.89 8.92 4.43
N SER A 51 -0.16 8.50 5.15
CA SER A 51 -1.27 9.38 5.55
C SER A 51 -0.83 10.51 6.49
N SER A 52 0.19 10.30 7.31
CA SER A 52 0.72 11.32 8.22
C SER A 52 1.77 12.23 7.59
N GLU A 53 2.67 11.69 6.76
CA GLU A 53 3.81 12.44 6.23
C GLU A 53 3.51 13.13 4.88
N PHE A 54 2.70 12.52 4.01
CA PHE A 54 2.36 13.10 2.70
C PHE A 54 1.70 14.49 2.80
N PRO A 55 0.75 14.74 3.73
CA PRO A 55 0.15 16.07 3.88
C PRO A 55 1.14 17.18 4.23
N LEU A 56 2.30 16.84 4.79
CA LEU A 56 3.35 17.79 5.17
C LEU A 56 4.16 18.25 3.95
N VAL A 57 4.24 17.44 2.90
CA VAL A 57 5.06 17.72 1.71
C VAL A 57 4.24 18.09 0.48
N LYS A 58 2.92 17.78 0.45
CA LYS A 58 2.05 17.88 -0.75
C LYS A 58 1.98 19.25 -1.43
N SER A 59 2.34 20.33 -0.73
CA SER A 59 2.31 21.69 -1.26
C SER A 59 3.62 22.11 -1.95
N ASP A 60 4.69 21.30 -1.81
CA ASP A 60 5.98 21.50 -2.45
C ASP A 60 6.25 20.32 -3.41
N LYS A 61 6.44 20.65 -4.69
CA LYS A 61 6.63 19.62 -5.73
C LYS A 61 7.91 18.82 -5.53
N GLU A 62 9.03 19.47 -5.22
CA GLU A 62 10.32 18.79 -5.07
C GLU A 62 10.31 17.90 -3.83
N ALA A 63 9.77 18.41 -2.72
CA ALA A 63 9.60 17.64 -1.49
C ALA A 63 8.65 16.45 -1.68
N THR A 64 7.56 16.65 -2.42
CA THR A 64 6.60 15.59 -2.77
C THR A 64 7.26 14.50 -3.62
N ASP A 65 7.97 14.87 -4.69
CA ASP A 65 8.61 13.91 -5.58
C ASP A 65 9.67 13.09 -4.83
N LYS A 66 10.48 13.74 -4.00
CA LYS A 66 11.47 13.07 -3.13
C LYS A 66 10.80 12.12 -2.14
N TYR A 67 9.72 12.57 -1.50
CA TYR A 67 8.96 11.76 -0.55
C TYR A 67 8.39 10.49 -1.21
N ILE A 68 7.74 10.63 -2.36
CA ILE A 68 7.16 9.50 -3.10
C ILE A 68 8.25 8.49 -3.50
N ALA A 69 9.41 8.97 -4.00
CA ALA A 69 10.51 8.09 -4.37
C ALA A 69 11.07 7.29 -3.17
N GLN A 70 11.22 7.95 -2.02
CA GLN A 70 11.66 7.29 -0.79
C GLN A 70 10.62 6.30 -0.28
N TYR A 71 9.36 6.72 -0.16
CA TYR A 71 8.26 5.89 0.31
C TYR A 71 8.10 4.63 -0.54
N ARG A 72 8.23 4.77 -1.88
CA ARG A 72 8.21 3.63 -2.79
C ARG A 72 9.34 2.64 -2.49
N THR A 73 10.56 3.14 -2.28
CA THR A 73 11.71 2.30 -1.96
C THR A 73 11.50 1.55 -0.65
N ASP A 74 11.01 2.25 0.38
CA ASP A 74 10.69 1.66 1.68
C ASP A 74 9.63 0.55 1.55
N ALA A 75 8.55 0.82 0.82
CA ALA A 75 7.46 -0.14 0.62
C ALA A 75 7.92 -1.37 -0.17
N GLU A 76 8.68 -1.19 -1.26
CA GLU A 76 9.25 -2.30 -2.03
C GLU A 76 10.19 -3.16 -1.20
N ASN A 77 11.03 -2.55 -0.36
CA ASN A 77 11.92 -3.27 0.54
C ASN A 77 11.15 -4.06 1.60
N TYR A 78 10.09 -3.47 2.16
CA TYR A 78 9.24 -4.15 3.12
C TYR A 78 8.54 -5.36 2.50
N ILE A 79 7.92 -5.21 1.33
CA ILE A 79 7.25 -6.30 0.62
C ILE A 79 8.24 -7.45 0.35
N LYS A 80 9.45 -7.14 -0.13
CA LYS A 80 10.49 -8.17 -0.36
C LYS A 80 10.96 -8.86 0.93
N SER A 81 10.83 -8.22 2.08
CA SER A 81 11.22 -8.77 3.38
C SER A 81 10.14 -9.66 4.01
N MET A 82 8.89 -9.61 3.51
CA MET A 82 7.82 -10.49 3.97
C MET A 82 8.16 -11.96 3.70
N PRO A 83 7.58 -12.91 4.46
CA PRO A 83 7.62 -14.33 4.10
C PRO A 83 7.14 -14.58 2.66
N GLU A 84 7.71 -15.56 1.95
CA GLU A 84 7.34 -15.85 0.54
C GLU A 84 5.84 -16.12 0.35
N ASN A 85 5.21 -16.78 1.33
CA ASN A 85 3.77 -16.98 1.34
C ASN A 85 3.01 -15.65 1.37
N ASP A 86 3.42 -14.74 2.25
CA ASP A 86 2.77 -13.43 2.42
C ASP A 86 2.98 -12.54 1.20
N GLN A 87 4.16 -12.60 0.55
CA GLN A 87 4.40 -11.96 -0.74
C GLN A 87 3.44 -12.50 -1.81
N THR A 88 3.19 -13.81 -1.83
CA THR A 88 2.27 -14.44 -2.78
C THR A 88 0.83 -14.00 -2.51
N VAL A 89 0.39 -13.98 -1.26
CA VAL A 89 -0.93 -13.49 -0.85
C VAL A 89 -1.10 -12.01 -1.25
N TYR A 90 -0.11 -11.18 -0.95
CA TYR A 90 -0.11 -9.77 -1.35
C TYR A 90 -0.24 -9.60 -2.87
N ASN A 91 0.58 -10.31 -3.66
CA ASN A 91 0.53 -10.24 -5.13
C ASN A 91 -0.79 -10.73 -5.71
N ASN A 92 -1.39 -11.77 -5.12
CA ASN A 92 -2.70 -12.26 -5.53
C ASN A 92 -3.82 -11.27 -5.20
N TYR A 93 -3.74 -10.64 -4.03
CA TYR A 93 -4.63 -9.56 -3.63
C TYR A 93 -4.57 -8.40 -4.65
N LEU A 94 -3.37 -7.96 -5.03
CA LEU A 94 -3.21 -6.93 -6.06
C LEU A 94 -3.85 -7.31 -7.39
N LYS A 95 -3.61 -8.54 -7.88
CA LYS A 95 -4.20 -9.03 -9.13
C LYS A 95 -5.73 -9.08 -9.08
N LYS A 96 -6.29 -9.53 -7.95
CA LYS A 96 -7.75 -9.64 -7.74
C LYS A 96 -8.44 -8.29 -7.92
N TYR A 97 -7.82 -7.22 -7.44
CA TYR A 97 -8.37 -5.86 -7.50
C TYR A 97 -7.88 -5.03 -8.70
N GLY A 98 -7.15 -5.64 -9.65
CA GLY A 98 -6.66 -4.96 -10.85
C GLY A 98 -5.57 -3.91 -10.57
N LEU A 99 -4.81 -4.11 -9.49
CA LEU A 99 -3.77 -3.20 -8.99
C LEU A 99 -2.34 -3.65 -9.38
N ALA A 100 -2.21 -4.82 -10.03
CA ALA A 100 -0.96 -5.42 -10.52
C ALA A 100 -1.08 -5.86 -11.98
#